data_AF-A0A813SKJ7-F1
#
_entry.id   AF-A0A813SKJ7-F1
#
_cell.length_a   1.000
_cell.length_b   1.000
_cell.length_c   1.000
_cell.angle_alpha   90.00
_cell.angle_beta   90.00
_cell.angle_gamma   90.00
#
_symmetry.space_group_name_H-M   'P 1'
#
loop_
_entity.id
_entity.type
_entity.pdbx_description
1 polymer ?
#
loop_
_entity_poly.entity_id
_entity_poly.type
_entity_poly.pdbx_seq_one_letter_code
_entity_poly.pdbx_strand_id
1 'polypeptide(L)'
;MINFLNLIDRDHIQTLFNYFAIFSARFCSRVSSFPNQKIDDFFALKKVVDSGADVTIVGGGFLGSELACALAHRSKKNGENGKPSGKVTQLMPETGNISKVLPEYLSKWATERVRDEGAEVLTNVELVGTTIEEGKINLSYIDPEKPRQTSYIKSDHVVIAVGIEPNTDLAKSAGLEIDGEQGGFLVNAELQARHNIWVAGDAASFYDIKLGRRRVEHYDHAIVSGKLAGENMTGAHKPYWHQSMFWSDLGPKIGFEAIGLTDSQLQTVAVYAKGKPDDEPQKEDSEGNREQNDVAPTSTANDLKHKIPETSVTKGEDKQDYNKGVVFYLKENKVVGIVLWNVFNRIPIARKIIKDQQVITNFQELAKLFNIHQD
;
A
#
# COMPACT_ATOMS: atom_id res chain seq x y z
N MET A 1 -14.16 -3.17 35.37
CA MET A 1 -13.04 -2.34 34.89
C MET A 1 -12.77 -2.83 33.47
N ILE A 2 -13.21 -2.06 32.47
CA ILE A 2 -13.49 -2.54 31.11
C ILE A 2 -12.19 -2.70 30.32
N ASN A 3 -12.00 -3.90 29.77
CA ASN A 3 -10.95 -4.28 28.83
C ASN A 3 -11.01 -3.42 27.55
N PHE A 4 -9.98 -2.60 27.32
CA PHE A 4 -9.63 -2.06 26.00
C PHE A 4 -8.32 -2.72 25.58
N LEU A 5 -8.42 -3.85 24.89
CA LEU A 5 -7.30 -4.53 24.25
C LEU A 5 -7.80 -5.18 22.97
N ASN A 6 -7.01 -5.04 21.91
CA ASN A 6 -7.05 -5.74 20.64
C ASN A 6 -8.13 -5.24 19.66
N LEU A 7 -7.67 -4.61 18.59
CA LEU A 7 -7.87 -5.05 17.19
C LEU A 7 -7.11 -4.03 16.32
N ILE A 8 -6.47 -4.51 15.25
CA ILE A 8 -5.41 -3.86 14.46
C ILE A 8 -4.01 -4.29 14.97
N ASP A 9 -3.56 -5.41 14.39
CA ASP A 9 -2.18 -5.87 14.10
C ASP A 9 -1.87 -7.34 14.44
N ARG A 10 -2.70 -8.00 15.28
CA ARG A 10 -2.58 -9.47 15.48
C ARG A 10 -2.82 -10.28 14.21
N ASP A 11 -3.70 -9.79 13.34
CA ASP A 11 -4.07 -10.50 12.11
C ASP A 11 -2.92 -10.49 11.08
N HIS A 12 -2.08 -9.45 11.05
CA HIS A 12 -1.01 -9.34 10.06
C HIS A 12 0.16 -10.29 10.37
N ILE A 13 0.60 -10.31 11.64
CA ILE A 13 1.63 -11.25 12.12
C ILE A 13 1.12 -12.68 11.98
N GLN A 14 -0.13 -12.98 12.39
CA GLN A 14 -0.69 -14.32 12.22
C GLN A 14 -0.81 -14.73 10.75
N THR A 15 -1.15 -13.79 9.86
CA THR A 15 -1.20 -14.02 8.41
C THR A 15 0.18 -14.37 7.86
N LEU A 16 1.22 -13.61 8.23
CA LEU A 16 2.61 -13.89 7.85
C LEU A 16 3.06 -15.27 8.36
N PHE A 17 2.85 -15.57 9.65
CA PHE A 17 3.16 -16.87 10.24
C PHE A 17 2.43 -18.02 9.55
N ASN A 18 1.14 -17.86 9.22
CA ASN A 18 0.37 -18.87 8.52
C ASN A 18 0.93 -19.13 7.12
N TYR A 19 1.28 -18.09 6.36
CA TYR A 19 1.88 -18.25 5.03
C TYR A 19 3.29 -18.84 5.10
N PHE A 20 4.15 -18.43 6.04
CA PHE A 20 5.47 -19.05 6.22
C PHE A 20 5.37 -20.52 6.65
N ALA A 21 4.35 -20.90 7.43
CA ALA A 21 4.10 -22.29 7.78
C ALA A 21 3.61 -23.13 6.58
N ILE A 22 2.80 -22.53 5.69
CA ILE A 22 2.35 -23.16 4.44
C ILE A 22 3.53 -23.38 3.50
N PHE A 23 4.37 -22.36 3.30
CA PHE A 23 5.53 -22.41 2.40
C PHE A 23 6.82 -22.79 3.17
N SER A 24 6.99 -24.08 3.48
CA SER A 24 8.19 -24.56 4.19
C SER A 24 9.50 -24.39 3.39
N ALA A 25 10.66 -24.55 4.05
CA ALA A 25 11.99 -24.47 3.44
C ALA A 25 12.20 -25.40 2.21
N ARG A 26 11.32 -26.39 1.99
CA ARG A 26 11.35 -27.30 0.83
C ARG A 26 10.97 -26.64 -0.51
N PHE A 27 10.47 -25.41 -0.52
CA PHE A 27 9.98 -24.72 -1.72
C PHE A 27 10.90 -23.60 -2.23
N CYS A 28 12.09 -23.43 -1.65
CA CYS A 28 12.93 -22.22 -1.79
C CYS A 28 13.34 -21.84 -3.23
N SER A 29 13.37 -22.77 -4.19
CA SER A 29 13.71 -22.46 -5.59
C SER A 29 12.52 -22.02 -6.46
N ARG A 30 11.28 -22.22 -5.99
CA ARG A 30 10.03 -21.96 -6.75
C ARG A 30 9.06 -21.03 -6.01
N VAL A 31 9.48 -20.54 -4.86
CA VAL A 31 8.74 -19.55 -4.06
C VAL A 31 9.66 -18.36 -3.86
N SER A 32 9.26 -17.23 -4.38
CA SER A 32 9.86 -15.95 -4.05
C SER A 32 9.01 -15.28 -2.99
N SER A 33 9.53 -15.16 -1.79
CA SER A 33 9.05 -14.13 -0.87
C SER A 33 9.89 -12.89 -1.10
N PHE A 34 9.30 -11.70 -1.00
CA PHE A 34 10.04 -10.43 -1.13
C PHE A 34 10.54 -9.81 0.21
N PRO A 35 10.77 -10.53 1.34
CA PRO A 35 11.25 -9.86 2.55
C PRO A 35 12.68 -9.34 2.42
N ASN A 36 13.40 -9.69 1.34
CA ASN A 36 14.76 -9.21 1.11
C ASN A 36 14.92 -8.25 -0.08
N GLN A 37 13.86 -7.95 -0.84
CA GLN A 37 13.78 -6.93 -1.91
C GLN A 37 15.10 -6.68 -2.66
N LYS A 38 15.78 -7.73 -3.15
CA LYS A 38 17.06 -7.56 -3.84
C LYS A 38 16.85 -7.45 -5.34
N ILE A 39 17.79 -6.77 -5.98
CA ILE A 39 17.93 -6.73 -7.44
C ILE A 39 17.95 -8.15 -8.04
N ASP A 40 18.51 -9.12 -7.29
CA ASP A 40 18.56 -10.52 -7.69
C ASP A 40 17.18 -11.17 -7.79
N ASP A 41 16.24 -10.82 -6.89
CA ASP A 41 14.87 -11.35 -6.89
C ASP A 41 14.13 -10.92 -8.17
N PHE A 42 14.32 -9.65 -8.59
CA PHE A 42 13.81 -9.15 -9.86
C PHE A 42 14.36 -9.95 -11.04
N PHE A 43 15.68 -10.17 -11.11
CA PHE A 43 16.28 -10.93 -12.22
C PHE A 43 15.85 -12.39 -12.24
N ALA A 44 15.69 -13.01 -11.06
CA ALA A 44 15.19 -14.38 -10.94
C ALA A 44 13.74 -14.48 -11.44
N LEU A 45 12.85 -13.63 -10.93
CA LEU A 45 11.44 -13.62 -11.32
C LEU A 45 11.25 -13.28 -12.80
N LYS A 46 12.04 -12.34 -13.33
CA LYS A 46 12.04 -12.02 -14.75
C LYS A 46 12.37 -13.24 -15.62
N LYS A 47 13.39 -14.03 -15.24
CA LYS A 47 13.75 -15.26 -15.97
C LYS A 47 12.62 -16.28 -15.95
N VAL A 48 11.93 -16.43 -14.81
CA VAL A 48 10.76 -17.31 -14.68
C VAL A 48 9.67 -16.91 -15.66
N VAL A 49 9.25 -15.65 -15.67
CA VAL A 49 8.19 -15.19 -16.59
C VAL A 49 8.62 -15.27 -18.06
N ASP A 50 9.88 -14.97 -18.36
CA ASP A 50 10.42 -15.08 -19.72
C ASP A 50 10.48 -16.52 -20.26
N SER A 51 10.45 -17.51 -19.37
CA SER A 51 10.37 -18.93 -19.75
C SER A 51 8.95 -19.40 -20.09
N GLY A 52 7.93 -18.56 -19.87
CA GLY A 52 6.53 -18.91 -20.06
C GLY A 52 5.92 -19.70 -18.90
N ALA A 53 6.52 -19.61 -17.71
CA ALA A 53 6.04 -20.27 -16.49
C ALA A 53 4.73 -19.64 -15.98
N ASP A 54 3.84 -20.47 -15.44
CA ASP A 54 2.66 -20.00 -14.70
C ASP A 54 3.09 -19.43 -13.35
N VAL A 55 2.70 -18.19 -13.04
CA VAL A 55 3.07 -17.51 -11.80
C VAL A 55 1.84 -17.17 -10.98
N THR A 56 1.88 -17.53 -9.70
CA THR A 56 0.82 -17.21 -8.74
C THR A 56 1.32 -16.23 -7.69
N ILE A 57 0.59 -15.13 -7.47
CA ILE A 57 0.89 -14.11 -6.47
C ILE A 57 -0.08 -14.25 -5.32
N VAL A 58 0.44 -14.35 -4.10
CA VAL A 58 -0.34 -14.39 -2.86
C VAL A 58 -0.23 -13.02 -2.19
N GLY A 59 -1.36 -12.33 -2.07
CA GLY A 59 -1.46 -11.02 -1.44
C GLY A 59 -2.03 -9.95 -2.35
N GLY A 60 -3.03 -9.23 -1.83
CA GLY A 60 -3.72 -8.14 -2.51
C GLY A 60 -3.17 -6.74 -2.24
N GLY A 61 -2.03 -6.59 -1.54
CA GLY A 61 -1.45 -5.28 -1.22
C GLY A 61 -0.90 -4.53 -2.44
N PHE A 62 -0.30 -3.35 -2.22
CA PHE A 62 0.31 -2.55 -3.30
C PHE A 62 1.34 -3.35 -4.09
N LEU A 63 2.39 -3.88 -3.44
CA LEU A 63 3.43 -4.68 -4.10
C LEU A 63 2.87 -5.89 -4.87
N GLY A 64 1.94 -6.63 -4.26
CA GLY A 64 1.31 -7.78 -4.93
C GLY A 64 0.54 -7.39 -6.19
N SER A 65 -0.15 -6.24 -6.15
CA SER A 65 -0.92 -5.70 -7.26
C SER A 65 0.00 -5.13 -8.36
N GLU A 66 1.08 -4.45 -8.00
CA GLU A 66 2.10 -3.96 -8.93
C GLU A 66 2.75 -5.12 -9.69
N LEU A 67 3.15 -6.17 -8.96
CA LEU A 67 3.69 -7.39 -9.55
C LEU A 67 2.66 -8.08 -10.44
N ALA A 68 1.39 -8.15 -10.05
CA ALA A 68 0.34 -8.72 -10.89
C ALA A 68 0.24 -8.00 -12.24
N CYS A 69 0.14 -6.67 -12.23
CA CYS A 69 0.12 -5.86 -13.44
C CYS A 69 1.40 -6.04 -14.28
N ALA A 70 2.58 -5.94 -13.66
CA ALA A 70 3.85 -6.00 -14.37
C ALA A 70 4.10 -7.37 -15.03
N LEU A 71 3.82 -8.46 -14.31
CA LEU A 71 4.03 -9.82 -14.81
C LEU A 71 2.97 -10.18 -15.87
N ALA A 72 1.70 -9.80 -15.67
CA ALA A 72 0.64 -10.05 -16.64
C ALA A 72 0.90 -9.32 -17.97
N HIS A 73 1.24 -8.03 -17.91
CA HIS A 73 1.61 -7.25 -19.08
C HIS A 73 2.82 -7.84 -19.83
N ARG A 74 3.84 -8.27 -19.09
CA ARG A 74 5.01 -8.93 -19.67
C ARG A 74 4.65 -10.24 -20.35
N SER A 75 3.84 -11.08 -19.71
CA SER A 75 3.40 -12.36 -20.27
C SER A 75 2.58 -12.16 -21.55
N LYS A 76 1.64 -11.20 -21.55
CA LYS A 76 0.86 -10.82 -22.72
C LYS A 76 1.76 -10.36 -23.88
N LYS A 77 2.70 -9.45 -23.62
CA LYS A 77 3.68 -9.01 -24.61
C LYS A 77 4.56 -10.14 -25.12
N ASN A 78 4.94 -11.11 -24.28
CA ASN A 78 5.70 -12.26 -24.75
C ASN A 78 4.87 -13.08 -25.74
N GLY A 79 3.60 -13.34 -25.44
CA GLY A 79 2.68 -14.04 -26.35
C GLY A 79 2.48 -13.31 -27.68
N GLU A 80 2.29 -11.99 -27.65
CA GLU A 80 2.18 -11.14 -28.86
C GLU A 80 3.45 -11.18 -29.73
N ASN A 81 4.62 -11.35 -29.12
CA ASN A 81 5.91 -11.44 -29.81
C ASN A 81 6.32 -12.87 -30.17
N GLY A 82 5.42 -13.85 -30.04
CA GLY A 82 5.70 -15.27 -30.33
C GLY A 82 6.70 -15.92 -29.37
N LYS A 83 6.90 -15.34 -28.19
CA LYS A 83 7.71 -15.91 -27.09
C LYS A 83 6.83 -16.73 -26.15
N PRO A 84 7.41 -17.64 -25.34
CA PRO A 84 6.66 -18.33 -24.29
C PRO A 84 5.94 -17.36 -23.35
N SER A 85 4.67 -17.65 -23.07
CA SER A 85 3.81 -16.86 -22.19
C SER A 85 3.07 -17.78 -21.22
N GLY A 86 3.13 -17.48 -19.93
CA GLY A 86 2.45 -18.23 -18.87
C GLY A 86 1.29 -17.46 -18.25
N LYS A 87 0.45 -18.15 -17.49
CA LYS A 87 -0.68 -17.52 -16.78
C LYS A 87 -0.18 -16.77 -15.54
N VAL A 88 -0.73 -15.59 -15.28
CA VAL A 88 -0.52 -14.86 -14.02
C VAL A 88 -1.82 -14.86 -13.23
N THR A 89 -1.79 -15.42 -12.03
CA THR A 89 -2.93 -15.48 -11.11
C THR A 89 -2.58 -14.77 -9.81
N GLN A 90 -3.43 -13.87 -9.32
CA GLN A 90 -3.31 -13.26 -8.00
C GLN A 90 -4.44 -13.79 -7.11
N LEU A 91 -4.12 -14.16 -5.87
CA LEU A 91 -5.12 -14.56 -4.88
C LEU A 91 -4.97 -13.79 -3.57
N MET A 92 -6.11 -13.52 -2.93
CA MET A 92 -6.16 -12.78 -1.67
C MET A 92 -7.43 -13.14 -0.87
N PRO A 93 -7.34 -13.13 0.48
CA PRO A 93 -8.50 -13.33 1.34
C PRO A 93 -9.45 -12.13 1.35
N GLU A 94 -8.96 -10.94 0.97
CA GLU A 94 -9.77 -9.75 0.96
C GLU A 94 -10.72 -9.65 -0.26
N THR A 95 -11.67 -8.72 -0.19
CA THR A 95 -12.71 -8.50 -1.20
C THR A 95 -12.21 -7.89 -2.52
N GLY A 96 -10.96 -7.40 -2.53
CA GLY A 96 -10.33 -6.75 -3.67
C GLY A 96 -8.92 -6.26 -3.37
N ASN A 97 -8.24 -5.81 -4.41
CA ASN A 97 -6.90 -5.24 -4.34
C ASN A 97 -6.86 -4.01 -3.42
N ILE A 98 -5.84 -3.95 -2.58
CA ILE A 98 -5.48 -2.84 -1.67
C ILE A 98 -6.65 -2.48 -0.73
N SER A 99 -7.50 -3.45 -0.42
CA SER A 99 -8.73 -3.32 0.39
C SER A 99 -8.50 -2.97 1.86
N LYS A 100 -7.30 -3.17 2.41
CA LYS A 100 -6.93 -2.69 3.76
C LYS A 100 -6.74 -1.17 3.81
N VAL A 101 -6.52 -0.55 2.65
CA VAL A 101 -6.31 0.89 2.51
C VAL A 101 -7.53 1.50 1.83
N LEU A 102 -7.86 1.06 0.63
CA LEU A 102 -8.90 1.66 -0.21
C LEU A 102 -10.31 1.29 0.25
N PRO A 103 -11.28 2.22 0.19
CA PRO A 103 -12.69 1.88 0.34
C PRO A 103 -13.15 0.89 -0.73
N GLU A 104 -14.24 0.18 -0.45
CA GLU A 104 -14.76 -0.92 -1.29
C GLU A 104 -14.89 -0.57 -2.78
N TYR A 105 -15.45 0.60 -3.11
CA TYR A 105 -15.60 1.03 -4.50
C TYR A 105 -14.25 1.05 -5.24
N LEU A 106 -13.26 1.73 -4.66
CA LEU A 106 -11.96 1.95 -5.32
C LEU A 106 -11.11 0.68 -5.30
N SER A 107 -11.25 -0.15 -4.26
CA SER A 107 -10.65 -1.49 -4.21
C SER A 107 -11.19 -2.41 -5.32
N LYS A 108 -12.51 -2.45 -5.52
CA LYS A 108 -13.14 -3.21 -6.62
C LYS A 108 -12.70 -2.65 -7.98
N TRP A 109 -12.69 -1.33 -8.14
CA TRP A 109 -12.23 -0.68 -9.37
C TRP A 109 -10.77 -1.04 -9.70
N ALA A 110 -9.87 -0.97 -8.71
CA ALA A 110 -8.47 -1.38 -8.88
C ALA A 110 -8.34 -2.86 -9.24
N THR A 111 -9.18 -3.73 -8.64
CA THR A 111 -9.23 -5.17 -8.96
C THR A 111 -9.58 -5.40 -10.42
N GLU A 112 -10.60 -4.71 -10.96
CA GLU A 112 -10.94 -4.84 -12.38
C GLU A 112 -9.81 -4.36 -13.28
N ARG A 113 -9.09 -3.29 -12.90
CA ARG A 113 -7.93 -2.88 -13.71
C ARG A 113 -6.82 -3.93 -13.72
N VAL A 114 -6.52 -4.55 -12.58
CA VAL A 114 -5.52 -5.63 -12.53
C VAL A 114 -5.94 -6.77 -13.46
N ARG A 115 -7.24 -7.07 -13.56
CA ARG A 115 -7.78 -8.02 -14.54
C ARG A 115 -7.63 -7.55 -15.99
N ASP A 116 -7.83 -6.27 -16.27
CA ASP A 116 -7.64 -5.69 -17.62
C ASP A 116 -6.18 -5.78 -18.11
N GLU A 117 -5.20 -5.77 -17.19
CA GLU A 117 -3.79 -6.03 -17.52
C GLU A 117 -3.51 -7.51 -17.89
N GLY A 118 -4.49 -8.40 -17.68
CA GLY A 118 -4.45 -9.81 -18.05
C GLY A 118 -4.18 -10.78 -16.90
N ALA A 119 -4.17 -10.30 -15.65
CA ALA A 119 -4.06 -11.17 -14.48
C ALA A 119 -5.43 -11.80 -14.14
N GLU A 120 -5.44 -13.08 -13.78
CA GLU A 120 -6.60 -13.69 -13.14
C GLU A 120 -6.58 -13.33 -11.65
N VAL A 121 -7.62 -12.66 -11.15
CA VAL A 121 -7.67 -12.22 -9.74
C VAL A 121 -8.77 -12.94 -8.98
N LEU A 122 -8.36 -13.74 -8.00
CA LEU A 122 -9.20 -14.48 -7.06
C LEU A 122 -9.28 -13.73 -5.72
N THR A 123 -10.45 -13.19 -5.42
CA THR A 123 -10.75 -12.46 -4.18
C THR A 123 -11.58 -13.31 -3.23
N ASN A 124 -11.59 -12.97 -1.94
CA ASN A 124 -12.30 -13.70 -0.89
C ASN A 124 -11.86 -15.16 -0.74
N VAL A 125 -10.64 -15.52 -1.17
CA VAL A 125 -10.16 -16.90 -1.10
C VAL A 125 -9.10 -17.07 -0.03
N GLU A 126 -9.24 -18.09 0.79
CA GLU A 126 -8.26 -18.40 1.84
C GLU A 126 -7.32 -19.50 1.36
N LEU A 127 -6.02 -19.21 1.29
CA LEU A 127 -5.01 -20.23 1.02
C LEU A 127 -4.83 -21.10 2.27
N VAL A 128 -4.99 -22.41 2.11
CA VAL A 128 -4.95 -23.36 3.24
C VAL A 128 -3.78 -24.34 3.18
N GLY A 129 -3.12 -24.46 2.04
CA GLY A 129 -1.96 -25.34 1.92
C GLY A 129 -1.28 -25.30 0.56
N THR A 130 -0.12 -25.96 0.51
CA THR A 130 0.65 -26.12 -0.72
C THR A 130 1.32 -27.47 -0.77
N THR A 131 1.27 -28.13 -1.92
CA THR A 131 2.01 -29.37 -2.22
C THR A 131 2.86 -29.20 -3.48
N ILE A 132 3.79 -30.12 -3.71
CA ILE A 132 4.50 -30.22 -5.00
C ILE A 132 4.04 -31.52 -5.67
N GLU A 133 3.45 -31.38 -6.85
CA GLU A 133 2.96 -32.51 -7.66
C GLU A 133 3.46 -32.32 -9.09
N GLU A 134 4.05 -33.37 -9.68
CA GLU A 134 4.54 -33.36 -11.07
C GLU A 134 5.52 -32.20 -11.39
N GLY A 135 6.24 -31.72 -10.38
CA GLY A 135 7.17 -30.61 -10.53
C GLY A 135 6.52 -29.22 -10.62
N LYS A 136 5.22 -29.09 -10.33
CA LYS A 136 4.52 -27.80 -10.12
C LYS A 136 4.12 -27.64 -8.65
N ILE A 137 3.95 -26.39 -8.23
CA ILE A 137 3.36 -26.06 -6.93
C ILE A 137 1.84 -26.12 -7.09
N ASN A 138 1.19 -26.91 -6.24
CA ASN A 138 -0.26 -27.00 -6.17
C ASN A 138 -0.73 -26.23 -4.92
N LEU A 139 -1.37 -25.08 -5.11
CA LEU A 139 -1.91 -24.24 -4.04
C LEU A 139 -3.35 -24.65 -3.77
N SER A 140 -3.66 -25.09 -2.55
CA SER A 140 -5.03 -25.38 -2.13
C SER A 140 -5.65 -24.18 -1.43
N TYR A 141 -6.87 -23.83 -1.85
CA TYR A 141 -7.61 -22.71 -1.28
C TYR A 141 -9.08 -23.05 -1.03
N ILE A 142 -9.69 -22.32 -0.11
CA ILE A 142 -11.13 -22.39 0.20
C ILE A 142 -11.80 -21.17 -0.42
N ASP A 143 -12.86 -21.44 -1.19
CA ASP A 143 -13.78 -20.45 -1.71
C ASP A 143 -15.02 -20.41 -0.80
N PRO A 144 -15.35 -19.27 -0.17
CA PRO A 144 -16.53 -19.13 0.68
C PRO A 144 -17.85 -19.45 -0.03
N GLU A 145 -17.91 -19.33 -1.36
CA GLU A 145 -19.08 -19.73 -2.14
C GLU A 145 -19.19 -21.25 -2.28
N LYS A 146 -18.09 -21.97 -2.07
CA LYS A 146 -17.99 -23.44 -2.15
C LYS A 146 -17.24 -24.01 -0.93
N PRO A 147 -17.73 -23.79 0.30
CA PRO A 147 -16.96 -24.05 1.53
C PRO A 147 -16.70 -25.54 1.81
N ARG A 148 -17.43 -26.45 1.14
CA ARG A 148 -17.25 -27.90 1.25
C ARG A 148 -16.28 -28.47 0.22
N GLN A 149 -15.69 -27.62 -0.63
CA GLN A 149 -14.81 -28.02 -1.71
C GLN A 149 -13.48 -27.28 -1.60
N THR A 150 -12.38 -28.03 -1.54
CA THR A 150 -11.05 -27.47 -1.72
C THR A 150 -10.78 -27.29 -3.21
N SER A 151 -10.43 -26.07 -3.59
CA SER A 151 -10.02 -25.73 -4.95
C SER A 151 -8.50 -25.65 -5.04
N TYR A 152 -7.97 -25.75 -6.25
CA TYR A 152 -6.53 -25.90 -6.49
C TYR A 152 -6.05 -25.02 -7.63
N ILE A 153 -4.87 -24.41 -7.47
CA ILE A 153 -4.15 -23.66 -8.51
C ILE A 153 -2.82 -24.36 -8.74
N LYS A 154 -2.58 -24.82 -9.97
CA LYS A 154 -1.25 -25.30 -10.38
C LYS A 154 -0.43 -24.12 -10.85
N SER A 155 0.79 -23.99 -10.32
CA SER A 155 1.69 -22.88 -10.60
C SER A 155 3.12 -23.39 -10.73
N ASP A 156 3.89 -22.81 -11.64
CA ASP A 156 5.31 -23.14 -11.78
C ASP A 156 6.16 -22.37 -10.74
N HIS A 157 5.70 -21.17 -10.36
CA HIS A 157 6.35 -20.30 -9.39
C HIS A 157 5.34 -19.49 -8.57
N VAL A 158 5.60 -19.33 -7.27
CA VAL A 158 4.74 -18.54 -6.38
C VAL A 158 5.48 -17.32 -5.85
N VAL A 159 4.80 -16.18 -5.83
CA VAL A 159 5.25 -14.93 -5.23
C VAL A 159 4.43 -14.65 -3.98
N ILE A 160 5.09 -14.42 -2.84
CA ILE A 160 4.45 -14.05 -1.58
C ILE A 160 4.67 -12.56 -1.30
N ALA A 161 3.58 -11.79 -1.31
CA ALA A 161 3.55 -10.34 -1.12
C ALA A 161 2.53 -9.94 -0.05
N VAL A 162 2.72 -10.44 1.17
CA VAL A 162 1.77 -10.31 2.30
C VAL A 162 2.28 -9.42 3.44
N GLY A 163 3.23 -8.52 3.18
CA GLY A 163 3.86 -7.63 4.18
C GLY A 163 5.28 -8.07 4.57
N ILE A 164 5.91 -7.30 5.45
CA ILE A 164 7.25 -7.60 5.99
C ILE A 164 7.26 -7.51 7.52
N GLU A 165 8.20 -8.24 8.13
CA GLU A 165 8.56 -8.07 9.54
C GLU A 165 9.83 -7.23 9.63
N PRO A 166 9.90 -6.23 10.54
CA PRO A 166 11.12 -5.45 10.73
C PRO A 166 12.25 -6.34 11.26
N ASN A 167 13.43 -6.24 10.64
CA ASN A 167 14.60 -6.98 11.10
C ASN A 167 15.08 -6.44 12.45
N THR A 168 14.79 -7.20 13.51
CA THR A 168 15.10 -6.84 14.90
C THR A 168 16.05 -7.83 15.56
N ASP A 169 16.79 -8.62 14.79
CA ASP A 169 17.71 -9.66 15.29
C ASP A 169 18.74 -9.12 16.29
N LEU A 170 19.16 -7.86 16.11
CA LEU A 170 20.12 -7.18 16.98
C LEU A 170 19.54 -6.76 18.33
N ALA A 171 18.20 -6.72 18.48
CA ALA A 171 17.59 -6.18 19.69
C ALA A 171 17.97 -6.96 20.95
N LYS A 172 17.95 -8.30 20.86
CA LYS A 172 18.25 -9.16 22.00
C LYS A 172 19.70 -9.02 22.45
N SER A 173 20.65 -9.03 21.52
CA SER A 173 22.08 -8.93 21.83
C SER A 173 22.48 -7.52 22.28
N ALA A 174 21.83 -6.48 21.74
CA ALA A 174 22.08 -5.08 22.10
C ALA A 174 21.24 -4.58 23.29
N GLY A 175 20.32 -5.40 23.81
CA GLY A 175 19.41 -5.02 24.90
C GLY A 175 18.51 -3.84 24.53
N LEU A 176 18.07 -3.76 23.27
CA LEU A 176 17.16 -2.73 22.75
C LEU A 176 15.71 -3.17 22.88
N GLU A 177 14.82 -2.19 23.06
CA GLU A 177 13.39 -2.43 23.21
C GLU A 177 12.73 -2.53 21.83
N ILE A 178 11.85 -3.52 21.68
CA ILE A 178 11.04 -3.74 20.47
C ILE A 178 9.59 -3.38 20.80
N ASP A 179 8.90 -2.77 19.84
CA ASP A 179 7.47 -2.51 19.91
C ASP A 179 6.69 -3.83 19.83
N GLY A 180 5.94 -4.16 20.88
CA GLY A 180 5.16 -5.40 20.93
C GLY A 180 3.87 -5.39 20.10
N GLU A 181 3.43 -4.23 19.62
CA GLU A 181 2.22 -4.09 18.81
C GLU A 181 2.58 -3.92 17.32
N GLN A 182 3.43 -2.94 17.01
CA GLN A 182 3.74 -2.54 15.62
C GLN A 182 5.03 -3.21 15.07
N GLY A 183 5.82 -3.84 15.95
CA GLY A 183 7.16 -4.32 15.64
C GLY A 183 8.20 -3.19 15.48
N GLY A 184 9.47 -3.57 15.37
CA GLY A 184 10.58 -2.63 15.17
C GLY A 184 11.13 -2.06 16.47
N PHE A 185 12.26 -1.35 16.37
CA PHE A 185 12.94 -0.77 17.52
C PHE A 185 12.22 0.49 18.00
N LEU A 186 11.93 0.56 19.30
CA LEU A 186 11.34 1.75 19.90
C LEU A 186 12.37 2.88 19.94
N VAL A 187 12.01 4.02 19.36
CA VAL A 187 12.84 5.23 19.38
C VAL A 187 12.15 6.41 20.05
N ASN A 188 12.93 7.34 20.58
CA ASN A 188 12.42 8.62 21.07
C ASN A 188 12.12 9.60 19.92
N ALA A 189 11.76 10.84 20.25
CA ALA A 189 11.45 11.87 19.26
C ALA A 189 12.63 12.23 18.33
N GLU A 190 13.87 12.01 18.77
CA GLU A 190 15.11 12.27 18.00
C GLU A 190 15.60 11.01 17.25
N LEU A 191 14.78 9.97 17.15
CA LEU A 191 15.08 8.66 16.54
C LEU A 191 16.14 7.85 17.29
N GLN A 192 16.39 8.13 18.57
CA GLN A 192 17.34 7.38 19.40
C GLN A 192 16.67 6.17 20.04
N ALA A 193 17.31 5.01 19.93
CA ALA A 193 17.04 3.83 20.76
C ALA A 193 17.88 3.84 22.05
N ARG A 194 19.08 4.44 22.01
CA ARG A 194 19.98 4.70 23.16
C ARG A 194 20.75 6.01 22.91
N HIS A 195 21.51 6.47 23.90
CA HIS A 195 22.27 7.74 23.84
C HIS A 195 23.18 7.89 22.60
N ASN A 196 23.65 6.79 22.02
CA ASN A 196 24.51 6.74 20.85
C ASN A 196 24.05 5.75 19.77
N ILE A 197 22.77 5.34 19.79
CA ILE A 197 22.19 4.40 18.81
C ILE A 197 20.90 5.00 18.28
N TRP A 198 20.81 5.14 16.96
CA TRP A 198 19.63 5.62 16.23
C TRP A 198 19.06 4.53 15.35
N VAL A 199 17.76 4.61 15.07
CA VAL A 199 17.07 3.72 14.13
C VAL A 199 16.22 4.55 13.19
N ALA A 200 16.25 4.21 11.90
CA ALA A 200 15.55 4.91 10.81
C ALA A 200 14.94 3.88 9.84
N GLY A 201 14.02 4.34 8.99
CA GLY A 201 13.32 3.52 8.01
C GLY A 201 12.45 2.42 8.64
N ASP A 202 12.24 1.34 7.90
CA ASP A 202 11.28 0.28 8.21
C ASP A 202 11.50 -0.39 9.59
N ALA A 203 12.72 -0.32 10.12
CA ALA A 203 13.06 -0.90 11.42
C ALA A 203 12.65 -0.01 12.61
N ALA A 204 12.27 1.24 12.40
CA ALA A 204 11.96 2.19 13.47
C ALA A 204 10.47 2.18 13.84
N SER A 205 10.15 1.88 15.10
CA SER A 205 8.87 2.27 15.71
C SER A 205 9.02 3.65 16.33
N PHE A 206 8.62 4.68 15.57
CA PHE A 206 8.74 6.08 15.95
C PHE A 206 7.42 6.63 16.50
N TYR A 207 7.48 7.81 17.12
CA TYR A 207 6.30 8.50 17.60
C TYR A 207 5.86 9.56 16.59
N ASP A 208 4.80 9.28 15.83
CA ASP A 208 4.14 10.24 14.95
C ASP A 208 3.40 11.28 15.80
N ILE A 209 3.68 12.56 15.57
CA ILE A 209 3.14 13.67 16.37
C ILE A 209 1.60 13.73 16.36
N LYS A 210 0.94 13.19 15.33
CA LYS A 210 -0.52 13.20 15.20
C LYS A 210 -1.14 11.82 15.44
N LEU A 211 -0.44 10.76 15.10
CA LEU A 211 -0.99 9.41 15.06
C LEU A 211 -0.49 8.51 16.20
N GLY A 212 0.47 8.98 16.99
CA GLY A 212 1.05 8.21 18.08
C GLY A 212 2.14 7.26 17.60
N ARG A 213 2.36 6.18 18.35
CA ARG A 213 3.40 5.20 18.01
C ARG A 213 3.03 4.46 16.72
N ARG A 214 3.94 4.40 15.75
CA ARG A 214 3.75 3.68 14.48
C ARG A 214 5.07 3.27 13.84
N ARG A 215 4.96 2.32 12.90
CA ARG A 215 5.98 1.93 11.93
C ARG A 215 5.42 2.12 10.52
N VAL A 216 6.25 2.47 9.54
CA VAL A 216 5.83 2.60 8.14
C VAL A 216 6.90 2.04 7.20
N GLU A 217 6.45 1.55 6.04
CA GLU A 217 7.29 0.91 5.00
C GLU A 217 7.36 1.83 3.78
N HIS A 218 7.79 3.07 4.02
CA HIS A 218 7.75 4.14 3.02
C HIS A 218 9.18 4.56 2.66
N TYR A 219 9.45 4.65 1.36
CA TYR A 219 10.71 5.21 0.87
C TYR A 219 10.95 6.63 1.42
N ASP A 220 9.94 7.50 1.40
CA ASP A 220 10.01 8.86 1.96
C ASP A 220 10.41 8.85 3.45
N HIS A 221 9.84 7.93 4.24
CA HIS A 221 10.25 7.77 5.65
C HIS A 221 11.72 7.38 5.77
N ALA A 222 12.18 6.40 5.01
CA ALA A 222 13.57 5.93 5.09
C ALA A 222 14.57 7.04 4.76
N ILE A 223 14.29 7.85 3.73
CA ILE A 223 15.13 9.00 3.36
C ILE A 223 15.13 10.06 4.46
N VAL A 224 13.96 10.53 4.88
CA VAL A 224 13.85 11.67 5.81
C VAL A 224 14.30 11.29 7.22
N SER A 225 13.94 10.10 7.71
CA SER A 225 14.39 9.61 9.02
C SER A 225 15.88 9.28 9.02
N GLY A 226 16.42 8.71 7.94
CA GLY A 226 17.85 8.44 7.80
C GLY A 226 18.68 9.73 7.82
N LYS A 227 18.25 10.75 7.06
CA LYS A 227 18.86 12.08 7.10
C LYS A 227 18.81 12.69 8.50
N LEU A 228 17.65 12.66 9.15
CA LEU A 228 17.49 13.21 10.50
C LEU A 228 18.37 12.48 11.52
N ALA A 229 18.44 11.15 11.46
CA ALA A 229 19.32 10.36 12.31
C ALA A 229 20.79 10.78 12.11
N GLY A 230 21.24 10.94 10.86
CA GLY A 230 22.58 11.45 10.55
C GLY A 230 22.85 12.85 11.12
N GLU A 231 21.89 13.78 10.99
CA GLU A 231 21.98 15.12 11.57
C GLU A 231 22.07 15.06 13.11
N ASN A 232 21.26 14.22 13.75
CA ASN A 232 21.26 14.04 15.20
C ASN A 232 22.53 13.37 15.71
N MET A 233 23.11 12.43 14.95
CA MET A 233 24.43 11.87 15.23
C MET A 233 25.54 12.93 15.21
N THR A 234 25.35 14.03 14.45
CA THR A 234 26.25 15.18 14.41
C THR A 234 25.85 16.33 15.35
N GLY A 235 24.93 16.09 16.30
CA GLY A 235 24.58 17.06 17.36
C GLY A 235 23.45 18.03 17.02
N ALA A 236 22.62 17.74 16.01
CA ALA A 236 21.50 18.63 15.67
C ALA A 236 20.34 18.61 16.69
N HIS A 237 20.13 17.48 17.39
CA HIS A 237 19.07 17.30 18.41
C HIS A 237 17.67 17.71 17.92
N LYS A 238 17.33 17.32 16.68
CA LYS A 238 16.07 17.67 16.03
C LYS A 238 15.04 16.55 16.17
N PRO A 239 13.77 16.85 16.49
CA PRO A 239 12.72 15.86 16.56
C PRO A 239 12.21 15.46 15.16
N TYR A 240 11.70 14.23 15.04
CA TYR A 240 11.07 13.70 13.83
C TYR A 240 9.59 14.12 13.77
N TRP A 241 9.30 15.17 13.01
CA TRP A 241 7.93 15.69 12.78
C TRP A 241 7.41 15.48 11.35
N HIS A 242 8.18 14.75 10.54
CA HIS A 242 7.82 14.50 9.15
C HIS A 242 6.60 13.57 9.05
N GLN A 243 5.65 13.94 8.21
CA GLN A 243 4.51 13.11 7.88
C GLN A 243 4.82 12.39 6.57
N SER A 244 5.22 11.13 6.72
CA SER A 244 5.65 10.29 5.61
C SER A 244 4.50 10.03 4.64
N MET A 245 4.79 10.16 3.35
CA MET A 245 3.90 9.76 2.27
C MET A 245 4.32 8.41 1.66
N PHE A 246 3.40 7.78 0.94
CA PHE A 246 3.70 6.66 0.05
C PHE A 246 3.06 6.87 -1.32
N TRP A 247 3.56 6.17 -2.33
CA TRP A 247 2.92 6.09 -3.64
C TRP A 247 2.97 4.66 -4.17
N SER A 248 2.13 4.36 -5.15
CA SER A 248 2.13 3.09 -5.88
C SER A 248 1.57 3.29 -7.27
N ASP A 249 2.21 2.71 -8.27
CA ASP A 249 1.80 2.82 -9.67
C ASP A 249 1.39 1.43 -10.20
N LEU A 250 0.08 1.21 -10.41
CA LEU A 250 -0.43 -0.04 -10.97
C LEU A 250 -0.40 0.01 -12.49
N GLY A 251 0.78 -0.28 -13.04
CA GLY A 251 1.04 -0.14 -14.46
C GLY A 251 1.05 1.33 -14.90
N PRO A 252 0.93 1.63 -16.20
CA PRO A 252 1.18 2.98 -16.71
C PRO A 252 0.03 3.98 -16.50
N LYS A 253 -1.15 3.54 -16.03
CA LYS A 253 -2.38 4.36 -16.05
C LYS A 253 -2.97 4.66 -14.68
N ILE A 254 -2.45 4.04 -13.63
CA ILE A 254 -2.99 4.17 -12.27
C ILE A 254 -1.85 4.54 -11.36
N GLY A 255 -1.99 5.68 -10.69
CA GLY A 255 -1.14 6.10 -9.59
C GLY A 255 -1.99 6.34 -8.35
N PHE A 256 -1.46 5.92 -7.21
CA PHE A 256 -1.94 6.27 -5.89
C PHE A 256 -0.85 7.03 -5.14
N GLU A 257 -1.23 8.07 -4.42
CA GLU A 257 -0.39 8.68 -3.38
C GLU A 257 -1.19 8.67 -2.08
N ALA A 258 -0.55 8.47 -0.93
CA ALA A 258 -1.25 8.60 0.33
C ALA A 258 -0.37 9.08 1.48
N ILE A 259 -1.04 9.59 2.51
CA ILE A 259 -0.42 10.19 3.68
C ILE A 259 -1.33 10.01 4.91
N GLY A 260 -0.72 9.83 6.08
CA GLY A 260 -1.43 9.71 7.36
C GLY A 260 -1.87 8.28 7.69
N LEU A 261 -3.06 8.15 8.29
CA LEU A 261 -3.69 6.88 8.65
C LEU A 261 -4.78 6.52 7.63
N THR A 262 -4.44 5.62 6.73
CA THR A 262 -5.28 5.22 5.59
C THR A 262 -5.75 3.77 5.76
N ASP A 263 -6.60 3.54 6.75
CA ASP A 263 -7.19 2.23 7.06
C ASP A 263 -8.66 2.22 6.58
N SER A 264 -9.02 1.24 5.74
CA SER A 264 -10.36 1.14 5.16
C SER A 264 -11.47 0.87 6.20
N GLN A 265 -11.13 0.46 7.41
CA GLN A 265 -12.07 0.32 8.52
C GLN A 265 -12.52 1.68 9.11
N LEU A 266 -11.79 2.76 8.82
CA LEU A 266 -12.18 4.10 9.23
C LEU A 266 -13.37 4.59 8.41
N GLN A 267 -14.11 5.54 8.99
CA GLN A 267 -15.09 6.29 8.21
C GLN A 267 -14.36 7.04 7.10
N THR A 268 -14.79 6.84 5.86
CA THR A 268 -14.22 7.50 4.69
C THR A 268 -15.25 8.37 3.99
N VAL A 269 -14.77 9.47 3.40
CA VAL A 269 -15.53 10.28 2.44
C VAL A 269 -14.71 10.35 1.17
N ALA A 270 -15.26 9.84 0.07
CA ALA A 270 -14.59 9.85 -1.22
C ALA A 270 -15.29 10.83 -2.18
N VAL A 271 -14.49 11.60 -2.91
CA VAL A 271 -14.97 12.49 -3.97
C VAL A 271 -14.21 12.14 -5.24
N TYR A 272 -14.96 11.69 -6.25
CA TYR A 272 -14.43 11.24 -7.53
C TYR A 272 -14.83 12.21 -8.64
N ALA A 273 -14.02 12.25 -9.70
CA ALA A 273 -14.30 13.02 -10.91
C ALA A 273 -13.85 12.25 -12.16
N LYS A 274 -14.32 12.72 -13.32
CA LYS A 274 -13.75 12.33 -14.61
C LYS A 274 -12.48 13.16 -14.85
N GLY A 275 -11.38 12.46 -15.00
CA GLY A 275 -10.06 13.00 -15.32
C GLY A 275 -9.84 13.12 -16.82
N LYS A 276 -8.87 13.95 -17.17
CA LYS A 276 -8.37 14.15 -18.54
C LYS A 276 -7.24 13.15 -18.82
N PRO A 277 -6.87 12.91 -20.09
CA PRO A 277 -5.75 12.02 -20.43
C PRO A 277 -4.42 12.37 -19.72
N ASP A 278 -4.22 13.64 -19.36
CA ASP A 278 -3.02 14.12 -18.67
C ASP A 278 -2.96 13.73 -17.18
N ASP A 279 -4.04 13.18 -16.60
CA ASP A 279 -4.13 12.75 -15.20
C ASP A 279 -3.61 11.31 -14.97
N GLU A 280 -3.09 10.63 -16.00
CA GLU A 280 -2.39 9.34 -15.87
C GLU A 280 -0.94 9.53 -15.37
N PRO A 281 -0.32 8.55 -14.69
CA PRO A 281 1.08 8.64 -14.26
C PRO A 281 2.01 8.99 -15.44
N GLN A 282 2.69 10.14 -15.40
CA GLN A 282 3.65 10.52 -16.43
C GLN A 282 5.06 10.02 -16.08
N LYS A 283 5.91 9.80 -17.09
CA LYS A 283 7.32 9.42 -16.86
C LYS A 283 8.08 10.47 -16.03
N GLU A 284 7.67 11.73 -16.09
CA GLU A 284 8.23 12.83 -15.29
C GLU A 284 7.76 12.82 -13.82
N ASP A 285 6.70 12.07 -13.50
CA ASP A 285 6.23 11.82 -12.13
C ASP A 285 6.85 10.55 -11.51
N SER A 286 7.82 9.91 -12.17
CA SER A 286 8.49 8.72 -11.63
C SER A 286 9.61 9.05 -10.63
N GLU A 287 9.77 8.16 -9.65
CA GLU A 287 10.71 8.01 -8.51
C GLU A 287 11.64 9.18 -8.09
N GLY A 288 12.25 9.95 -9.00
CA GLY A 288 13.18 11.04 -8.67
C GLY A 288 12.59 12.46 -8.59
N ASN A 289 11.42 12.72 -9.19
CA ASN A 289 10.84 14.08 -9.24
C ASN A 289 9.74 14.32 -8.20
N ARG A 290 9.03 13.27 -7.74
CA ARG A 290 8.09 13.36 -6.61
C ARG A 290 8.80 13.82 -5.32
N GLU A 291 10.11 13.60 -5.22
CA GLU A 291 10.99 14.07 -4.15
C GLU A 291 11.17 15.61 -4.12
N GLN A 292 11.29 16.28 -5.28
CA GLN A 292 11.62 17.72 -5.33
C GLN A 292 10.43 18.64 -5.04
N ASN A 293 9.21 18.19 -5.33
CA ASN A 293 7.99 18.98 -5.13
C ASN A 293 7.52 19.02 -3.66
N ASP A 294 8.21 18.33 -2.75
CA ASP A 294 7.91 18.32 -1.32
C ASP A 294 8.56 19.49 -0.55
N VAL A 295 9.28 20.38 -1.25
CA VAL A 295 9.70 21.69 -0.71
C VAL A 295 8.56 22.69 -0.89
N ALA A 296 7.90 23.03 0.21
CA ALA A 296 6.69 23.84 0.27
C ALA A 296 6.75 25.16 -0.55
N PRO A 297 5.78 25.42 -1.44
CA PRO A 297 5.48 26.78 -1.87
C PRO A 297 4.57 27.46 -0.83
N THR A 298 4.96 28.65 -0.42
CA THR A 298 4.18 29.55 0.42
C THR A 298 3.06 30.17 -0.42
N SER A 299 1.83 29.66 -0.33
CA SER A 299 0.66 30.41 -0.78
C SER A 299 -0.50 30.23 0.19
N THR A 300 -0.86 31.35 0.83
CA THR A 300 -1.93 31.49 1.82
C THR A 300 -3.31 31.33 1.18
N ALA A 301 -4.06 30.32 1.60
CA ALA A 301 -5.49 30.21 1.34
C ALA A 301 -6.26 31.05 2.38
N ASN A 302 -6.31 32.35 2.15
CA ASN A 302 -7.27 33.26 2.78
C ASN A 302 -7.96 33.99 1.64
N ASP A 303 -8.98 33.36 1.07
CA ASP A 303 -10.13 34.05 0.50
C ASP A 303 -11.09 32.99 -0.03
N LEU A 304 -12.35 33.10 0.40
CA LEU A 304 -13.59 32.88 -0.34
C LEU A 304 -14.71 32.55 0.66
N LYS A 305 -15.49 33.57 0.99
CA LYS A 305 -16.79 33.47 1.67
C LYS A 305 -17.92 33.52 0.62
N HIS A 306 -18.93 32.68 0.85
CA HIS A 306 -20.32 32.73 0.36
C HIS A 306 -20.63 32.56 -1.14
N LYS A 307 -21.34 31.47 -1.50
CA LYS A 307 -22.81 31.42 -1.74
C LYS A 307 -23.25 30.01 -2.16
N ILE A 308 -24.39 29.57 -1.62
CA ILE A 308 -25.02 28.25 -1.82
C ILE A 308 -26.03 28.33 -2.98
N PRO A 309 -26.13 27.29 -3.81
CA PRO A 309 -27.43 26.73 -4.20
C PRO A 309 -27.56 25.27 -3.72
N GLU A 310 -28.76 24.95 -3.23
CA GLU A 310 -29.16 23.62 -2.75
C GLU A 310 -29.32 22.59 -3.87
N THR A 311 -29.46 21.32 -3.46
CA THR A 311 -29.85 20.09 -4.19
C THR A 311 -28.70 19.29 -4.82
N SER A 312 -28.68 17.96 -4.83
CA SER A 312 -29.61 16.91 -4.35
C SER A 312 -28.82 15.59 -4.25
N VAL A 313 -29.19 14.73 -3.30
CA VAL A 313 -28.67 13.36 -3.20
C VAL A 313 -29.30 12.52 -4.32
N THR A 314 -28.48 11.94 -5.18
CA THR A 314 -28.91 10.86 -6.08
C THR A 314 -28.20 9.57 -5.71
N LYS A 315 -29.00 8.63 -5.18
CA LYS A 315 -28.74 7.19 -5.28
C LYS A 315 -29.04 6.79 -6.73
N GLY A 316 -28.06 6.24 -7.42
CA GLY A 316 -28.22 5.71 -8.78
C GLY A 316 -27.06 4.79 -9.13
N GLU A 317 -27.40 3.56 -9.51
CA GLU A 317 -26.53 2.60 -10.18
C GLU A 317 -26.20 3.14 -11.58
N ASP A 318 -25.26 4.08 -11.68
CA ASP A 318 -24.57 4.38 -12.92
C ASP A 318 -23.17 3.80 -12.81
N LYS A 319 -22.72 3.06 -13.85
CA LYS A 319 -21.29 2.82 -14.06
C LYS A 319 -20.64 4.17 -14.33
N GLN A 320 -20.35 4.91 -13.28
CA GLN A 320 -19.72 6.21 -13.36
C GLN A 320 -18.24 5.98 -13.72
N ASP A 321 -17.87 6.36 -14.94
CA ASP A 321 -16.51 6.31 -15.50
C ASP A 321 -15.55 7.29 -14.81
N TYR A 322 -15.44 7.22 -13.49
CA TYR A 322 -14.42 7.97 -12.77
C TYR A 322 -13.05 7.33 -13.01
N ASN A 323 -12.02 8.16 -13.10
CA ASN A 323 -10.64 7.71 -13.25
C ASN A 323 -9.67 8.52 -12.35
N LYS A 324 -10.17 9.39 -11.48
CA LYS A 324 -9.41 10.12 -10.46
C LYS A 324 -10.28 10.51 -9.26
N GLY A 325 -9.65 10.77 -8.13
CA GLY A 325 -10.34 11.29 -6.95
C GLY A 325 -9.48 11.41 -5.71
N VAL A 326 -10.15 11.78 -4.62
CA VAL A 326 -9.57 11.89 -3.28
C VAL A 326 -10.45 11.15 -2.28
N VAL A 327 -9.81 10.39 -1.39
CA VAL A 327 -10.45 9.70 -0.27
C VAL A 327 -9.92 10.30 1.03
N PHE A 328 -10.82 10.79 1.87
CA PHE A 328 -10.52 11.32 3.19
C PHE A 328 -10.87 10.27 4.26
N TYR A 329 -9.92 9.97 5.15
CA TYR A 329 -10.08 9.05 6.28
C TYR A 329 -10.31 9.84 7.55
N LEU A 330 -11.35 9.50 8.30
CA LEU A 330 -11.86 10.32 9.39
C LEU A 330 -11.75 9.63 10.75
N LYS A 331 -11.38 10.42 11.76
CA LYS A 331 -11.53 10.07 13.18
C LYS A 331 -12.10 11.29 13.88
N GLU A 332 -13.25 11.14 14.55
CA GLU A 332 -13.95 12.25 15.21
C GLU A 332 -14.20 13.46 14.28
N ASN A 333 -14.60 13.19 13.02
CA ASN A 333 -14.81 14.18 11.96
C ASN A 333 -13.57 15.02 11.55
N LYS A 334 -12.38 14.61 11.97
CA LYS A 334 -11.10 15.18 11.52
C LYS A 334 -10.44 14.26 10.52
N VAL A 335 -9.81 14.84 9.50
CA VAL A 335 -9.04 14.09 8.51
C VAL A 335 -7.74 13.59 9.15
N VAL A 336 -7.56 12.27 9.22
CA VAL A 336 -6.37 11.60 9.75
C VAL A 336 -5.53 10.93 8.67
N GLY A 337 -6.09 10.74 7.48
CA GLY A 337 -5.40 10.21 6.31
C GLY A 337 -6.07 10.63 5.02
N ILE A 338 -5.30 10.62 3.94
CA ILE A 338 -5.76 10.97 2.59
C ILE A 338 -5.14 9.99 1.60
N VAL A 339 -5.95 9.43 0.71
CA VAL A 339 -5.50 8.74 -0.51
C VAL A 339 -5.89 9.59 -1.72
N LEU A 340 -4.94 9.82 -2.59
CA LEU A 340 -5.07 10.46 -3.88
C LEU A 340 -5.00 9.37 -4.96
N TRP A 341 -5.99 9.34 -5.84
CA TRP A 341 -6.05 8.42 -6.96
C TRP A 341 -5.98 9.23 -8.26
N ASN A 342 -4.92 9.03 -9.04
CA ASN A 342 -4.63 9.81 -10.26
C ASN A 342 -4.72 11.33 -10.02
N VAL A 343 -4.21 11.76 -8.87
CA VAL A 343 -4.04 13.16 -8.48
C VAL A 343 -2.64 13.30 -7.94
N PHE A 344 -1.78 13.97 -8.70
CA PHE A 344 -0.37 14.14 -8.37
C PHE A 344 -0.07 15.58 -7.93
N ASN A 345 1.08 15.79 -7.30
CA ASN A 345 1.55 17.12 -6.90
C ASN A 345 0.58 17.84 -5.93
N ARG A 346 -0.09 17.08 -5.05
CA ARG A 346 -1.05 17.59 -4.06
C ARG A 346 -0.78 17.10 -2.63
N ILE A 347 0.29 16.33 -2.41
CA ILE A 347 0.73 15.90 -1.07
C ILE A 347 0.98 17.07 -0.10
N PRO A 348 1.58 18.21 -0.49
CA PRO A 348 1.72 19.35 0.41
C PRO A 348 0.38 19.88 0.95
N ILE A 349 -0.68 19.84 0.14
CA ILE A 349 -2.04 20.22 0.56
C ILE A 349 -2.59 19.17 1.53
N ALA A 350 -2.47 17.89 1.20
CA ALA A 350 -2.90 16.80 2.07
C ALA A 350 -2.21 16.83 3.45
N ARG A 351 -0.89 17.06 3.47
CA ARG A 351 -0.09 17.21 4.69
C ARG A 351 -0.61 18.36 5.56
N LYS A 352 -0.91 19.51 4.95
CA LYS A 352 -1.47 20.66 5.67
C LYS A 352 -2.83 20.34 6.31
N ILE A 353 -3.73 19.70 5.56
CA ILE A 353 -5.07 19.33 6.07
C ILE A 353 -4.95 18.42 7.31
N ILE A 354 -4.11 17.39 7.25
CA ILE A 354 -3.90 16.47 8.39
C ILE A 354 -3.25 17.19 9.57
N LYS A 355 -2.28 18.07 9.30
CA LYS A 355 -1.59 18.83 10.35
C LYS A 355 -2.53 19.76 11.12
N ASP A 356 -3.43 20.43 10.41
CA ASP A 356 -4.35 21.43 10.97
C ASP A 356 -5.46 20.79 11.83
N GLN A 357 -5.79 19.51 11.63
CA GLN A 357 -6.78 18.73 12.40
C GLN A 357 -8.14 19.46 12.58
N GLN A 358 -8.55 20.21 11.57
CA GLN A 358 -9.83 20.90 11.56
C GLN A 358 -10.97 19.92 11.33
N VAL A 359 -12.13 20.21 11.94
CA VAL A 359 -13.37 19.50 11.65
C VAL A 359 -13.89 19.97 10.31
N ILE A 360 -14.08 19.04 9.38
CA ILE A 360 -14.54 19.34 8.02
C ILE A 360 -16.03 19.02 7.90
N THR A 361 -16.80 19.98 7.40
CA THR A 361 -18.25 19.84 7.19
C THR A 361 -18.64 19.73 5.72
N ASN A 362 -17.78 20.19 4.80
CA ASN A 362 -18.02 20.19 3.35
C ASN A 362 -16.85 19.57 2.59
N PHE A 363 -16.93 18.27 2.35
CA PHE A 363 -15.86 17.52 1.65
C PHE A 363 -15.83 17.80 0.15
N GLN A 364 -16.94 18.22 -0.47
CA GLN A 364 -16.98 18.63 -1.87
C GLN A 364 -16.15 19.90 -2.08
N GLU A 365 -16.21 20.85 -1.15
CA GLU A 365 -15.42 22.07 -1.20
C GLU A 365 -13.93 21.80 -0.92
N LEU A 366 -13.65 20.91 0.04
CA LEU A 366 -12.28 20.48 0.32
C LEU A 366 -11.65 19.77 -0.90
N ALA A 367 -12.42 18.94 -1.61
CA ALA A 367 -11.96 18.21 -2.79
C ALA A 367 -11.55 19.13 -3.96
N LYS A 368 -12.06 20.37 -4.02
CA LYS A 368 -11.63 21.36 -5.03
C LYS A 368 -10.15 21.72 -4.90
N LEU A 369 -9.56 21.63 -3.70
CA LEU A 369 -8.11 21.84 -3.51
C LEU A 369 -7.27 20.78 -4.23
N PHE A 370 -7.87 19.63 -4.56
CA PHE A 370 -7.28 18.52 -5.29
C PHE A 370 -7.66 18.52 -6.78
N ASN A 371 -8.20 19.64 -7.29
CA ASN A 371 -8.73 19.76 -8.65
C ASN A 371 -9.81 18.70 -8.98
N ILE A 372 -10.58 18.28 -7.97
CA ILE A 372 -11.74 17.42 -8.15
C ILE A 372 -12.97 18.32 -8.25
N HIS A 373 -13.45 18.50 -9.48
CA HIS A 373 -14.65 19.27 -9.79
C HIS A 373 -15.77 18.30 -10.21
N GLN A 374 -17.00 18.59 -9.80
CA GLN A 374 -18.17 18.01 -10.44
C GLN A 374 -18.41 18.83 -11.71
N ASP A 375 -18.40 18.17 -12.87
CA ASP A 375 -18.90 18.76 -14.12
C ASP A 375 -20.42 18.91 -14.09
#